data_AF-A0A7C1VG27-F1
#
_entry.id   AF-A0A7C1VG27-F1
#
_cell.length_a   1.000
_cell.length_b   1.000
_cell.length_c   1.000
_cell.angle_alpha   90.00
_cell.angle_beta   90.00
_cell.angle_gamma   90.00
#
_symmetry.space_group_name_H-M   'P 1'
#
loop_
_entity.id
_entity.type
_entity.pdbx_description
1 polymer ?
#
loop_
_entity_poly.entity_id
_entity_poly.type
_entity_poly.pdbx_seq_one_letter_code
_entity_poly.pdbx_strand_id
1 'polypeptide(L)'
;MKNILTTIAVLLLACFKLFAQGLEYKVWQFHVMKPDYVKKVMSHAGDYDINTVCFSHRMIGETSDLYSDEEFSQRGEELRKLAIDAKANNLKTWIWVHELDNVPEKYLKGKAVQMDKKGFWTWLEKRYMKLFEDFPEFDGIILTFHETQYKIFSDEQVNSNLSKPDRFGKMVSTINRACLKYNKDFVVRTFLYEPEQLDWVKEGLLKADAGNVIVQSKCVPHDWQPYYPHNPLIGAFPNNKQIVEFDCSSEFTGKNRIPFASAQYFAYRWKYGLSFPQVRGYIARLDHNGFDGFFTPNNINIYTLFRLSRDQDLSSDQIWKDWAETRYGEQSAEYVIRALYDSELIIKKTLFHLEFWITNKSLLPKYSYADGHISSRTMAKWNPDKPRYREMEELLNHPDVEIYEKLLAEKDEAIAMILTSLIHLEQGKPYLSPDDYYDLRWRMDNMLRVAIVWKLHTEAFFGYKILKEGHVVPGLTERVERAIDGLVLQAEVAKSNPVIGDLPPGGAGNMVKVAEELRDQMEAL
;
A
#
# COMPACT_ATOMS: atom_id res chain seq x y z
N MET A 1 44.87 34.16 1.30
CA MET A 1 43.52 34.08 0.67
C MET A 1 43.11 32.65 0.30
N LYS A 2 43.95 31.80 -0.31
CA LYS A 2 43.57 30.40 -0.62
C LYS A 2 43.17 29.55 0.60
N ASN A 3 43.87 29.67 1.73
CA ASN A 3 43.54 28.87 2.94
C ASN A 3 42.25 29.31 3.67
N ILE A 4 41.80 30.56 3.48
CA ILE A 4 40.56 31.06 4.08
C ILE A 4 39.35 30.55 3.28
N LEU A 5 39.46 30.50 1.94
CA LEU A 5 38.42 29.95 1.06
C LEU A 5 38.22 28.44 1.25
N THR A 6 39.28 27.66 1.46
CA THR A 6 39.16 26.20 1.73
C THR A 6 38.54 25.94 3.10
N THR A 7 38.86 26.75 4.11
CA THR A 7 38.30 26.62 5.46
C THR A 7 36.82 27.03 5.51
N ILE A 8 36.42 28.09 4.77
CA ILE A 8 35.02 28.50 4.63
C ILE A 8 34.22 27.47 3.82
N ALA A 9 34.79 26.86 2.78
CA ALA A 9 34.12 25.80 2.02
C ALA A 9 33.93 24.52 2.86
N VAL A 10 34.91 24.14 3.69
CA VAL A 10 34.80 23.00 4.61
C VAL A 10 33.83 23.28 5.76
N LEU A 11 33.76 24.52 6.27
CA LEU A 11 32.75 24.93 7.26
C LEU A 11 31.34 25.04 6.67
N LEU A 12 31.20 25.45 5.41
CA LEU A 12 29.91 25.44 4.70
C LEU A 12 29.44 23.99 4.43
N LEU A 13 30.32 23.10 3.97
CA LEU A 13 30.02 21.67 3.80
C LEU A 13 29.76 20.95 5.13
N ALA A 14 30.42 21.35 6.22
CA ALA A 14 30.17 20.82 7.56
C ALA A 14 28.85 21.34 8.16
N CYS A 15 28.48 22.60 7.91
CA CYS A 15 27.19 23.16 8.35
C CYS A 15 25.98 22.56 7.62
N PHE A 16 26.13 22.03 6.40
CA PHE A 16 25.05 21.31 5.71
C PHE A 16 24.84 19.87 6.22
N LYS A 17 25.82 19.28 6.92
CA LYS A 17 25.66 17.95 7.59
C LYS A 17 25.13 18.05 9.02
N LEU A 18 25.02 19.26 9.57
CA LEU A 18 24.51 19.53 10.91
C LEU A 18 23.03 19.88 10.84
N PHE A 19 22.20 18.91 10.49
CA PHE A 19 20.81 18.68 10.91
C PHE A 19 20.28 17.60 9.96
N ALA A 20 20.75 16.36 10.10
CA ALA A 20 19.93 15.24 9.65
C ALA A 20 18.56 15.44 10.32
N GLN A 21 17.53 15.68 9.51
CA GLN A 21 16.18 15.93 10.02
C GLN A 21 15.85 14.77 10.97
N GLY A 22 15.69 15.07 12.26
CA GLY A 22 15.41 14.03 13.24
C GLY A 22 14.06 13.38 12.89
N LEU A 23 14.11 12.16 12.35
CA LEU A 23 12.93 11.37 12.05
C LEU A 23 12.39 10.82 13.37
N GLU A 24 11.30 11.43 13.83
CA GLU A 24 10.64 11.15 15.10
C GLU A 24 9.79 9.88 15.04
N TYR A 25 9.26 9.53 13.86
CA TYR A 25 8.30 8.44 13.71
C TYR A 25 8.78 7.41 12.68
N LYS A 26 9.22 6.24 13.15
CA LYS A 26 9.59 5.11 12.27
C LYS A 26 8.71 3.95 12.68
N VAL A 27 7.67 3.74 11.88
CA VAL A 27 6.50 2.95 12.29
C VAL A 27 6.39 1.69 11.44
N TRP A 28 6.16 0.56 12.10
CA TRP A 28 5.78 -0.69 11.44
C TRP A 28 4.31 -1.01 11.67
N GLN A 29 3.59 -1.36 10.60
CA GLN A 29 2.16 -1.63 10.65
C GLN A 29 1.86 -3.11 10.37
N PHE A 30 1.05 -3.72 11.24
CA PHE A 30 0.61 -5.11 11.18
C PHE A 30 -0.89 -5.20 10.89
N HIS A 31 -1.30 -6.12 10.02
CA HIS A 31 -2.68 -6.22 9.55
C HIS A 31 -3.45 -7.43 10.07
N VAL A 32 -2.79 -8.40 10.70
CA VAL A 32 -3.42 -9.66 11.13
C VAL A 32 -3.02 -10.04 12.55
N MET A 33 -4.00 -10.50 13.32
CA MET A 33 -3.79 -11.02 14.67
C MET A 33 -3.03 -12.36 14.63
N LYS A 34 -1.70 -12.28 14.55
CA LYS A 34 -0.77 -13.42 14.66
C LYS A 34 0.30 -13.09 15.71
N PRO A 35 0.00 -13.24 17.02
CA PRO A 35 0.88 -12.76 18.08
C PRO A 35 2.33 -13.22 17.97
N ASP A 36 2.58 -14.49 17.65
CA ASP A 36 3.95 -15.01 17.53
C ASP A 36 4.74 -14.34 16.40
N TYR A 37 4.10 -14.12 15.25
CA TYR A 37 4.70 -13.38 14.14
C TYR A 37 4.96 -11.93 14.51
N VAL A 38 3.97 -11.24 15.10
CA VAL A 38 4.10 -9.84 15.51
C VAL A 38 5.25 -9.68 16.51
N LYS A 39 5.32 -10.53 17.55
CA LYS A 39 6.42 -10.52 18.54
C LYS A 39 7.78 -10.80 17.90
N LYS A 40 7.85 -11.79 17.00
CA LYS A 40 9.09 -12.11 16.27
C LYS A 40 9.57 -10.90 15.47
N VAL A 41 8.69 -10.23 14.72
CA VAL A 41 9.08 -9.03 13.95
C VAL A 41 9.45 -7.88 14.87
N MET A 42 8.70 -7.62 15.95
CA MET A 42 9.02 -6.58 16.93
C MET A 42 10.42 -6.76 17.56
N SER A 43 10.90 -7.99 17.73
CA SER A 43 12.25 -8.24 18.24
C SER A 43 13.37 -7.70 17.33
N HIS A 44 13.07 -7.45 16.05
CA HIS A 44 13.99 -6.83 15.08
C HIS A 44 13.82 -5.31 14.96
N ALA A 45 12.93 -4.69 15.75
CA ALA A 45 12.68 -3.25 15.64
C ALA A 45 13.96 -2.41 15.88
N GLY A 46 14.82 -2.85 16.80
CA GLY A 46 16.11 -2.21 17.07
C GLY A 46 17.06 -2.22 15.86
N ASP A 47 17.07 -3.30 15.07
CA ASP A 47 17.93 -3.46 13.88
C ASP A 47 17.57 -2.43 12.79
N TYR A 48 16.32 -1.95 12.78
CA TYR A 48 15.77 -1.01 11.80
C TYR A 48 15.48 0.38 12.40
N ASP A 49 15.90 0.64 13.65
CA ASP A 49 15.65 1.91 14.36
C ASP A 49 14.15 2.30 14.44
N ILE A 50 13.30 1.28 14.57
CA ILE A 50 11.85 1.43 14.68
C ILE A 50 11.49 1.76 16.13
N ASN A 51 10.57 2.70 16.30
CA ASN A 51 10.18 3.19 17.63
C ASN A 51 8.67 3.11 17.89
N THR A 52 7.87 2.74 16.90
CA THR A 52 6.43 2.62 17.02
C THR A 52 5.91 1.45 16.19
N VAL A 53 4.89 0.77 16.70
CA VAL A 53 4.10 -0.21 15.94
C VAL A 53 2.65 0.26 15.80
N CYS A 54 2.00 -0.15 14.72
CA CYS A 54 0.59 0.11 14.47
C CYS A 54 -0.17 -1.20 14.26
N PHE A 55 -1.25 -1.42 15.01
CA PHE A 55 -2.18 -2.52 14.78
C PHE A 55 -3.37 -2.04 13.94
N SER A 56 -3.70 -2.76 12.87
CA SER A 56 -4.74 -2.32 11.91
C SER A 56 -5.45 -3.48 11.17
N HIS A 57 -6.40 -3.13 10.31
CA HIS A 57 -7.16 -4.05 9.45
C HIS A 57 -7.81 -5.20 10.24
N ARG A 58 -7.36 -6.46 10.06
CA ARG A 58 -7.96 -7.62 10.73
C ARG A 58 -7.55 -7.74 12.20
N MET A 59 -6.60 -6.92 12.66
CA MET A 59 -6.32 -6.75 14.09
C MET A 59 -7.37 -5.86 14.74
N ILE A 60 -7.69 -4.74 14.08
CA ILE A 60 -8.68 -3.75 14.52
C ILE A 60 -9.06 -2.86 13.32
N GLY A 61 -10.36 -2.60 13.16
CA GLY A 61 -10.88 -1.65 12.18
C GLY A 61 -11.76 -0.57 12.81
N GLU A 62 -12.37 -0.86 13.96
CA GLU A 62 -13.30 0.02 14.67
C GLU A 62 -12.97 0.03 16.16
N THR A 63 -13.29 1.12 16.88
CA THR A 63 -13.06 1.12 18.34
C THR A 63 -13.98 0.15 19.08
N SER A 64 -15.14 -0.19 18.49
CA SER A 64 -16.08 -1.18 19.01
C SER A 64 -15.49 -2.60 19.03
N ASP A 65 -14.51 -2.89 18.16
CA ASP A 65 -13.82 -4.19 18.12
C ASP A 65 -13.14 -4.56 19.46
N LEU A 66 -12.85 -3.55 20.28
CA LEU A 66 -12.18 -3.69 21.58
C LEU A 66 -13.13 -4.15 22.69
N TYR A 67 -14.44 -4.14 22.45
CA TYR A 67 -15.46 -4.37 23.47
C TYR A 67 -16.40 -5.51 23.07
N SER A 68 -16.91 -6.22 24.07
CA SER A 68 -18.05 -7.13 23.96
C SER A 68 -19.06 -6.69 25.01
N ASP A 69 -20.14 -6.06 24.57
CA ASP A 69 -21.08 -5.31 25.42
C ASP A 69 -20.37 -4.19 26.21
N GLU A 70 -20.15 -4.39 27.53
CA GLU A 70 -19.47 -3.44 28.43
C GLU A 70 -18.09 -3.92 28.91
N GLU A 71 -17.69 -5.14 28.54
CA GLU A 71 -16.39 -5.73 28.89
C GLU A 71 -15.41 -5.68 27.71
N PHE A 72 -14.12 -5.92 27.98
CA PHE A 72 -13.13 -6.05 26.92
C PHE A 72 -13.39 -7.31 26.12
N SER A 73 -13.39 -7.19 24.79
CA SER A 73 -13.46 -8.36 23.92
C SER A 73 -12.16 -9.15 24.01
N GLN A 74 -12.20 -10.43 23.59
CA GLN A 74 -10.98 -11.21 23.42
C GLN A 74 -9.94 -10.48 22.55
N ARG A 75 -10.40 -9.82 21.48
CA ARG A 75 -9.55 -9.02 20.59
C ARG A 75 -8.93 -7.83 21.31
N GLY A 76 -9.70 -7.13 22.14
CA GLY A 76 -9.21 -6.03 22.98
C GLY A 76 -8.12 -6.49 23.95
N GLU A 77 -8.34 -7.61 24.65
CA GLU A 77 -7.35 -8.21 25.56
C GLU A 77 -6.07 -8.66 24.85
N GLU A 78 -6.20 -9.26 23.65
CA GLU A 78 -5.05 -9.66 22.84
C GLU A 78 -4.21 -8.45 22.37
N LEU A 79 -4.88 -7.39 21.89
CA LEU A 79 -4.20 -6.15 21.49
C LEU A 79 -3.51 -5.45 22.67
N ARG A 80 -4.15 -5.47 23.84
CA ARG A 80 -3.56 -4.93 25.07
C ARG A 80 -2.29 -5.69 25.46
N LYS A 81 -2.31 -7.02 25.41
CA LYS A 81 -1.11 -7.84 25.65
C LYS A 81 0.00 -7.54 24.65
N LEU A 82 -0.33 -7.39 23.35
CA LEU A 82 0.64 -7.00 22.33
C LEU A 82 1.21 -5.60 22.55
N ALA A 83 0.41 -4.64 23.03
CA ALA A 83 0.89 -3.30 23.38
C ALA A 83 1.87 -3.33 24.57
N ILE A 84 1.62 -4.19 25.56
CA ILE A 84 2.54 -4.43 26.69
C ILE A 84 3.85 -5.04 26.18
N ASP A 85 3.78 -6.03 25.29
CA ASP A 85 4.97 -6.63 24.67
C ASP A 85 5.76 -5.61 23.82
N ALA A 86 5.07 -4.74 23.08
CA ALA A 86 5.69 -3.66 22.32
C ALA A 86 6.44 -2.69 23.25
N LYS A 87 5.82 -2.30 24.36
CA LYS A 87 6.44 -1.45 25.39
C LYS A 87 7.69 -2.11 26.01
N ALA A 88 7.68 -3.43 26.22
CA ALA A 88 8.86 -4.17 26.69
C ALA A 88 10.02 -4.12 25.68
N ASN A 89 9.75 -3.85 24.40
CA ASN A 89 10.75 -3.62 23.35
C ASN A 89 11.03 -2.13 23.10
N ASN A 90 10.63 -1.23 24.01
CA ASN A 90 10.74 0.23 23.86
C ASN A 90 9.99 0.80 22.65
N LEU A 91 8.89 0.15 22.25
CA LEU A 91 8.05 0.60 21.13
C LEU A 91 6.77 1.24 21.66
N LYS A 92 6.40 2.38 21.06
CA LYS A 92 5.05 2.93 21.18
C LYS A 92 4.04 2.06 20.43
N THR A 93 2.80 2.04 20.89
CA THR A 93 1.71 1.35 20.20
C THR A 93 0.65 2.32 19.71
N TRP A 94 0.40 2.35 18.40
CA TRP A 94 -0.75 3.01 17.79
C TRP A 94 -1.79 1.99 17.34
N ILE A 95 -3.06 2.37 17.37
CA ILE A 95 -4.14 1.58 16.77
C ILE A 95 -4.79 2.35 15.61
N TRP A 96 -5.14 1.65 14.56
CA TRP A 96 -5.83 2.23 13.40
C TRP A 96 -7.32 1.95 13.47
N VAL A 97 -8.14 2.99 13.31
CA VAL A 97 -9.60 2.86 13.34
C VAL A 97 -10.29 3.73 12.29
N HIS A 98 -11.43 3.26 11.81
CA HIS A 98 -12.37 3.99 10.98
C HIS A 98 -13.24 4.89 11.86
N GLU A 99 -13.37 6.16 11.48
CA GLU A 99 -14.23 7.11 12.20
C GLU A 99 -15.67 7.10 11.67
N LEU A 100 -16.62 7.61 12.45
CA LEU A 100 -18.06 7.56 12.20
C LEU A 100 -18.56 6.13 12.01
N ASP A 101 -17.97 5.20 12.74
CA ASP A 101 -18.52 3.87 12.97
C ASP A 101 -19.41 3.89 14.23
N ASN A 102 -20.41 3.02 14.29
CA ASN A 102 -21.22 2.78 15.49
C ASN A 102 -21.82 4.05 16.12
N VAL A 103 -22.23 5.00 15.28
CA VAL A 103 -22.86 6.25 15.70
C VAL A 103 -24.21 5.93 16.39
N PRO A 104 -24.46 6.42 17.62
CA PRO A 104 -25.70 6.14 18.34
C PRO A 104 -26.94 6.56 17.55
N GLU A 105 -28.00 5.75 17.60
CA GLU A 105 -29.26 5.99 16.86
C GLU A 105 -29.84 7.39 17.10
N LYS A 106 -29.67 7.94 18.31
CA LYS A 106 -30.10 9.30 18.63
C LYS A 106 -29.42 10.36 17.77
N TYR A 107 -28.28 10.10 17.13
CA TYR A 107 -27.61 11.01 16.20
C TYR A 107 -27.80 10.63 14.74
N LEU A 108 -28.69 9.68 14.44
CA LEU A 108 -29.03 9.25 13.10
C LEU A 108 -30.42 9.76 12.69
N LYS A 109 -30.60 9.99 11.38
CA LYS A 109 -31.90 10.14 10.72
C LYS A 109 -31.86 9.32 9.44
N GLY A 110 -32.47 8.14 9.47
CA GLY A 110 -32.30 7.16 8.40
C GLY A 110 -30.83 6.73 8.29
N LYS A 111 -30.24 6.84 7.10
CA LYS A 111 -28.83 6.49 6.83
C LYS A 111 -27.85 7.67 6.98
N ALA A 112 -28.29 8.77 7.59
CA ALA A 112 -27.49 10.00 7.70
C ALA A 112 -27.17 10.38 9.15
N VAL A 113 -25.89 10.64 9.43
CA VAL A 113 -25.39 11.21 10.69
C VAL A 113 -25.80 12.68 10.79
N GLN A 114 -26.37 13.08 11.92
CA GLN A 114 -26.83 14.43 12.20
C GLN A 114 -25.82 15.16 13.09
N MET A 115 -24.76 15.72 12.50
CA MET A 115 -23.64 16.30 13.26
C MET A 115 -24.00 17.57 14.04
N ASP A 116 -25.07 18.25 13.64
CA ASP A 116 -25.54 19.46 14.29
C ASP A 116 -26.48 19.17 15.47
N LYS A 117 -26.84 17.90 15.68
CA LYS A 117 -27.69 17.52 16.81
C LYS A 117 -26.96 17.73 18.14
N LYS A 118 -27.63 18.41 19.07
CA LYS A 118 -27.06 18.75 20.40
C LYS A 118 -26.44 17.51 21.06
N GLY A 119 -25.18 17.66 21.47
CA GLY A 119 -24.42 16.62 22.16
C GLY A 119 -23.63 15.66 21.27
N PHE A 120 -23.77 15.70 19.95
CA PHE A 120 -22.99 14.83 19.03
C PHE A 120 -21.48 14.97 19.26
N TRP A 121 -20.96 16.20 19.21
CA TRP A 121 -19.52 16.47 19.40
C TRP A 121 -19.02 16.08 20.79
N THR A 122 -19.86 16.23 21.82
CA THR A 122 -19.53 15.80 23.19
C THR A 122 -19.47 14.28 23.30
N TRP A 123 -20.38 13.56 22.63
CA TRP A 123 -20.33 12.10 22.55
C TRP A 123 -19.05 11.63 21.86
N LEU A 124 -18.72 12.23 20.71
CA LEU A 124 -17.54 11.87 19.94
C LEU A 124 -16.25 12.07 20.76
N GLU A 125 -16.11 13.20 21.44
CA GLU A 125 -14.96 13.46 22.32
C GLU A 125 -14.89 12.43 23.46
N LYS A 126 -16.02 12.17 24.13
CA LYS A 126 -16.09 11.20 25.24
C LYS A 126 -15.77 9.78 24.81
N ARG A 127 -16.09 9.40 23.58
CA ARG A 127 -15.75 8.07 23.02
C ARG A 127 -14.25 7.82 23.08
N TYR A 128 -13.45 8.78 22.63
CA TYR A 128 -11.99 8.67 22.64
C TYR A 128 -11.39 8.83 24.04
N MET A 129 -11.99 9.66 24.89
CA MET A 129 -11.60 9.71 26.29
C MET A 129 -11.78 8.35 26.97
N LYS A 130 -12.92 7.69 26.76
CA LYS A 130 -13.18 6.34 27.28
C LYS A 130 -12.17 5.32 26.74
N LEU A 131 -11.89 5.34 25.43
CA LEU A 131 -10.87 4.48 24.83
C LEU A 131 -9.53 4.59 25.56
N PHE A 132 -9.06 5.80 25.85
CA PHE A 132 -7.78 6.02 26.51
C PHE A 132 -7.79 5.73 28.01
N GLU A 133 -8.95 5.80 28.66
CA GLU A 133 -9.15 5.35 30.05
C GLU A 133 -9.09 3.83 30.15
N ASP A 134 -9.74 3.14 29.21
CA ASP A 134 -9.87 1.68 29.19
C ASP A 134 -8.59 0.99 28.70
N PHE A 135 -7.91 1.59 27.71
CA PHE A 135 -6.70 1.06 27.07
C PHE A 135 -5.53 2.06 27.18
N PRO A 136 -5.01 2.33 28.40
CA PRO A 136 -3.92 3.27 28.59
C PRO A 136 -2.62 2.84 27.90
N GLU A 137 -2.47 1.56 27.52
CA GLU A 137 -1.31 0.99 26.84
C GLU A 137 -1.20 1.42 25.36
N PHE A 138 -2.26 1.93 24.74
CA PHE A 138 -2.17 2.53 23.41
C PHE A 138 -1.64 3.96 23.51
N ASP A 139 -0.51 4.26 22.89
CA ASP A 139 0.15 5.56 22.89
C ASP A 139 -0.44 6.54 21.86
N GLY A 140 -1.29 6.06 20.96
CA GLY A 140 -1.91 6.90 19.94
C GLY A 140 -2.91 6.19 19.05
N ILE A 141 -3.57 6.97 18.20
CA ILE A 141 -4.55 6.49 17.23
C ILE A 141 -4.25 7.01 15.83
N ILE A 142 -4.56 6.20 14.82
CA ILE A 142 -4.57 6.58 13.40
C ILE A 142 -6.01 6.53 12.89
N LEU A 143 -6.55 7.67 12.47
CA LEU A 143 -7.91 7.74 11.96
C LEU A 143 -7.98 7.77 10.45
N THR A 144 -8.86 6.93 9.90
CA THR A 144 -9.27 6.98 8.49
C THR A 144 -10.72 7.41 8.38
N PHE A 145 -10.97 8.35 7.45
CA PHE A 145 -12.29 8.97 7.24
C PHE A 145 -12.96 8.52 5.93
N HIS A 146 -12.34 7.56 5.25
CA HIS A 146 -12.83 6.85 4.09
C HIS A 146 -12.95 5.35 4.42
N GLU A 147 -13.77 4.63 3.65
CA GLU A 147 -14.11 3.22 3.92
C GLU A 147 -14.75 3.01 5.31
N THR A 148 -15.44 4.04 5.78
CA THR A 148 -16.15 4.07 7.05
C THR A 148 -17.64 3.79 6.84
N GLN A 149 -18.36 3.49 7.92
CA GLN A 149 -19.82 3.31 7.88
C GLN A 149 -20.54 4.56 7.35
N TYR A 150 -20.12 5.75 7.80
CA TYR A 150 -20.58 7.04 7.26
C TYR A 150 -19.39 7.87 6.77
N LYS A 151 -19.33 8.15 5.47
CA LYS A 151 -18.23 8.89 4.85
C LYS A 151 -18.38 10.37 5.15
N ILE A 152 -17.37 10.95 5.80
CA ILE A 152 -17.42 12.36 6.24
C ILE A 152 -17.70 13.32 5.11
N PHE A 153 -17.36 13.04 3.85
CA PHE A 153 -17.58 13.94 2.72
C PHE A 153 -18.84 13.66 1.89
N SER A 154 -19.65 12.67 2.27
CA SER A 154 -20.93 12.39 1.60
C SER A 154 -22.06 13.23 2.19
N ASP A 155 -22.81 13.95 1.36
CA ASP A 155 -24.00 14.70 1.79
C ASP A 155 -25.24 13.80 1.95
N GLU A 156 -25.20 12.58 1.40
CA GLU A 156 -26.23 11.56 1.61
C GLU A 156 -26.10 10.89 2.99
N GLN A 157 -24.86 10.78 3.50
CA GLN A 157 -24.54 10.06 4.74
C GLN A 157 -24.27 10.99 5.92
N VAL A 158 -24.01 12.28 5.69
CA VAL A 158 -23.72 13.25 6.75
C VAL A 158 -24.50 14.53 6.50
N ASN A 159 -25.36 14.89 7.46
CA ASN A 159 -26.07 16.16 7.52
C ASN A 159 -25.38 17.10 8.50
N SER A 160 -24.94 18.26 7.99
CA SER A 160 -24.41 19.37 8.78
C SER A 160 -24.52 20.67 8.00
N ASN A 161 -24.69 21.78 8.71
CA ASN A 161 -24.61 23.14 8.20
C ASN A 161 -23.16 23.57 7.91
N LEU A 162 -22.16 22.80 8.35
CA LEU A 162 -20.76 23.04 8.05
C LEU A 162 -20.40 22.55 6.65
N SER A 163 -19.49 23.26 5.98
CA SER A 163 -18.89 22.79 4.73
C SER A 163 -18.14 21.47 4.93
N LYS A 164 -17.88 20.74 3.83
CA LYS A 164 -17.10 19.48 3.85
C LYS A 164 -15.72 19.66 4.54
N PRO A 165 -14.91 20.68 4.20
CA PRO A 165 -13.69 21.00 4.93
C PRO A 165 -13.92 21.30 6.42
N ASP A 166 -14.91 22.15 6.74
CA ASP A 166 -15.09 22.62 8.12
C ASP A 166 -15.61 21.52 9.05
N ARG A 167 -16.52 20.65 8.57
CA ARG A 167 -17.00 19.50 9.37
C ARG A 167 -15.89 18.49 9.64
N PHE A 168 -15.01 18.26 8.66
CA PHE A 168 -13.83 17.42 8.85
C PHE A 168 -12.83 18.05 9.83
N GLY A 169 -12.51 19.34 9.68
CA GLY A 169 -11.63 20.07 10.60
C GLY A 169 -12.16 20.10 12.04
N LYS A 170 -13.48 20.29 12.22
CA LYS A 170 -14.13 20.24 13.54
C LYS A 170 -14.07 18.85 14.19
N MET A 171 -14.21 17.79 13.38
CA MET A 171 -14.06 16.42 13.85
C MET A 171 -12.63 16.13 14.30
N VAL A 172 -11.62 16.46 13.48
CA VAL A 172 -10.20 16.34 13.85
C VAL A 172 -9.93 17.12 15.15
N SER A 173 -10.36 18.38 15.24
CA SER A 173 -10.16 19.20 16.45
C SER A 173 -10.83 18.58 17.69
N THR A 174 -12.00 17.98 17.53
CA THR A 174 -12.75 17.34 18.62
C THR A 174 -12.03 16.12 19.18
N ILE A 175 -11.49 15.29 18.30
CA ILE A 175 -10.76 14.09 18.68
C ILE A 175 -9.38 14.45 19.24
N ASN A 176 -8.73 15.47 18.68
CA ASN A 176 -7.44 15.95 19.16
C ASN A 176 -7.50 16.44 20.61
N ARG A 177 -8.62 17.07 21.04
CA ARG A 177 -8.80 17.44 22.46
C ARG A 177 -8.72 16.25 23.40
N ALA A 178 -9.33 15.12 23.04
CA ALA A 178 -9.21 13.88 23.81
C ALA A 178 -7.76 13.37 23.80
N CYS A 179 -7.11 13.34 22.63
CA CYS A 179 -5.72 12.88 22.52
C CYS A 179 -4.76 13.73 23.38
N LEU A 180 -4.87 15.06 23.31
CA LEU A 180 -4.06 15.99 24.12
C LEU A 180 -4.31 15.79 25.62
N LYS A 181 -5.56 15.59 26.04
CA LYS A 181 -5.91 15.36 27.45
C LYS A 181 -5.21 14.12 28.04
N TYR A 182 -5.08 13.05 27.25
CA TYR A 182 -4.46 11.79 27.68
C TYR A 182 -3.01 11.63 27.20
N ASN A 183 -2.41 12.68 26.64
CA ASN A 183 -1.05 12.69 26.08
C ASN A 183 -0.82 11.57 25.05
N LYS A 184 -1.75 11.43 24.10
CA LYS A 184 -1.73 10.43 23.04
C LYS A 184 -1.38 11.07 21.70
N ASP A 185 -0.60 10.36 20.89
CA ASP A 185 -0.32 10.75 19.51
C ASP A 185 -1.62 10.64 18.69
N PHE A 186 -1.91 11.65 17.88
CA PHE A 186 -3.06 11.64 16.98
C PHE A 186 -2.60 11.74 15.53
N VAL A 187 -2.80 10.65 14.78
CA VAL A 187 -2.47 10.56 13.37
C VAL A 187 -3.75 10.66 12.53
N VAL A 188 -3.80 11.66 11.64
CA VAL A 188 -4.89 11.87 10.67
C VAL A 188 -4.46 11.31 9.32
N ARG A 189 -5.06 10.20 8.89
CA ARG A 189 -4.71 9.54 7.63
C ARG A 189 -5.53 10.10 6.47
N THR A 190 -4.84 10.61 5.44
CA THR A 190 -5.43 11.33 4.30
C THR A 190 -5.77 10.42 3.11
N PHE A 191 -6.23 9.19 3.36
CA PHE A 191 -6.55 8.22 2.30
C PHE A 191 -7.95 8.49 1.70
N LEU A 192 -7.97 8.88 0.42
CA LEU A 192 -9.16 9.31 -0.33
C LEU A 192 -9.02 8.96 -1.81
N TYR A 193 -10.12 8.96 -2.57
CA TYR A 193 -10.15 8.50 -3.96
C TYR A 193 -10.14 9.61 -5.00
N GLU A 194 -10.60 10.81 -4.65
CA GLU A 194 -10.73 11.92 -5.61
C GLU A 194 -9.84 13.12 -5.25
N PRO A 195 -9.27 13.83 -6.26
CA PRO A 195 -8.48 15.04 -6.04
C PRO A 195 -9.19 16.10 -5.20
N GLU A 196 -10.47 16.36 -5.47
CA GLU A 196 -11.27 17.34 -4.74
C GLU A 196 -11.39 17.00 -3.24
N GLN A 197 -11.42 15.71 -2.89
CA GLN A 197 -11.44 15.29 -1.49
C GLN A 197 -10.10 15.60 -0.79
N LEU A 198 -8.98 15.52 -1.51
CA LEU A 198 -7.68 15.91 -0.96
C LEU A 198 -7.65 17.41 -0.65
N ASP A 199 -8.27 18.24 -1.50
CA ASP A 199 -8.41 19.68 -1.27
C ASP A 199 -9.25 19.95 -0.02
N TRP A 200 -10.37 19.24 0.17
CA TRP A 200 -11.19 19.39 1.38
C TRP A 200 -10.45 18.99 2.66
N VAL A 201 -9.66 17.90 2.62
CA VAL A 201 -8.81 17.50 3.75
C VAL A 201 -7.75 18.56 4.02
N LYS A 202 -7.10 19.07 2.98
CA LYS A 202 -6.08 20.10 3.10
C LYS A 202 -6.66 21.34 3.78
N GLU A 203 -7.74 21.87 3.25
CA GLU A 203 -8.42 23.04 3.79
C GLU A 203 -8.90 22.81 5.24
N GLY A 204 -9.54 21.66 5.50
CA GLY A 204 -10.04 21.34 6.84
C GLY A 204 -8.94 21.17 7.88
N LEU A 205 -7.80 20.55 7.54
CA LEU A 205 -6.65 20.44 8.45
C LEU A 205 -5.95 21.77 8.70
N LEU A 206 -5.86 22.64 7.69
CA LEU A 206 -5.26 23.98 7.87
C LEU A 206 -6.11 24.90 8.75
N LYS A 207 -7.44 24.69 8.75
CA LYS A 207 -8.41 25.41 9.60
C LYS A 207 -8.62 24.78 10.97
N ALA A 208 -8.37 23.49 11.11
CA ALA A 208 -8.60 22.79 12.36
C ALA A 208 -7.78 23.44 13.47
N ASP A 209 -8.38 23.56 14.65
CA ASP A 209 -7.67 23.92 15.89
C ASP A 209 -6.91 22.68 16.39
N ALA A 210 -6.09 22.14 15.48
CA ALA A 210 -5.41 20.88 15.56
C ALA A 210 -3.90 21.15 15.63
N GLY A 211 -3.50 21.93 16.62
CA GLY A 211 -2.09 21.95 17.00
C GLY A 211 -1.64 20.51 17.30
N ASN A 212 -0.46 20.15 16.79
CA ASN A 212 0.25 18.91 17.12
C ASN A 212 -0.38 17.59 16.63
N VAL A 213 -1.19 17.60 15.58
CA VAL A 213 -1.54 16.34 14.88
C VAL A 213 -0.42 15.90 13.95
N ILE A 214 -0.34 14.58 13.72
CA ILE A 214 0.52 13.96 12.73
C ILE A 214 -0.35 13.67 11.51
N VAL A 215 0.01 14.20 10.34
CA VAL A 215 -0.70 13.88 9.10
C VAL A 215 -0.01 12.69 8.45
N GLN A 216 -0.78 11.64 8.12
CA GLN A 216 -0.29 10.49 7.40
C GLN A 216 -0.81 10.49 5.97
N SER A 217 0.09 10.58 5.00
CA SER A 217 -0.24 10.47 3.57
C SER A 217 0.47 9.29 2.95
N LYS A 218 -0.24 8.50 2.14
CA LYS A 218 0.39 7.49 1.27
C LYS A 218 1.46 8.14 0.39
N CYS A 219 2.50 7.38 0.01
CA CYS A 219 3.53 7.86 -0.91
C CYS A 219 3.01 8.20 -2.33
N VAL A 220 1.82 7.73 -2.65
CA VAL A 220 1.04 8.02 -3.86
C VAL A 220 -0.34 8.58 -3.49
N PRO A 221 -1.01 9.36 -4.36
CA PRO A 221 -2.43 9.62 -4.19
C PRO A 221 -3.23 8.32 -4.33
N HIS A 222 -4.51 8.36 -3.94
CA HIS A 222 -5.41 7.23 -4.07
C HIS A 222 -4.90 5.97 -3.36
N ASP A 223 -4.55 4.91 -4.09
CA ASP A 223 -4.11 3.62 -3.59
C ASP A 223 -2.87 3.15 -4.34
N TRP A 224 -2.22 2.08 -3.88
CA TRP A 224 -0.83 1.67 -4.16
C TRP A 224 -0.44 1.33 -5.62
N GLN A 225 -1.05 1.98 -6.62
CA GLN A 225 -0.61 1.95 -8.00
C GLN A 225 0.78 2.62 -8.11
N PRO A 226 1.82 1.89 -8.56
CA PRO A 226 3.20 2.38 -8.56
C PRO A 226 3.46 3.48 -9.59
N TYR A 227 2.58 3.64 -10.59
CA TYR A 227 2.68 4.68 -11.62
C TYR A 227 2.10 6.04 -11.21
N TYR A 228 1.28 6.11 -10.16
CA TYR A 228 0.73 7.39 -9.70
C TYR A 228 1.84 8.38 -9.35
N PRO A 229 1.59 9.71 -9.45
CA PRO A 229 2.57 10.71 -9.04
C PRO A 229 2.82 10.64 -7.52
N HIS A 230 3.71 11.47 -6.98
CA HIS A 230 3.77 11.62 -5.53
C HIS A 230 2.45 12.16 -5.00
N ASN A 231 2.09 11.78 -3.77
CA ASN A 231 0.89 12.31 -3.14
C ASN A 231 1.02 13.84 -2.96
N PRO A 232 0.09 14.65 -3.49
CA PRO A 232 0.18 16.11 -3.44
C PRO A 232 0.05 16.69 -2.04
N LEU A 233 -0.38 15.90 -1.05
CA LEU A 233 -0.49 16.32 0.34
C LEU A 233 0.83 16.23 1.12
N ILE A 234 1.83 15.50 0.62
CA ILE A 234 3.15 15.43 1.25
C ILE A 234 3.80 16.82 1.18
N GLY A 235 4.15 17.38 2.34
CA GLY A 235 4.70 18.72 2.45
C GLY A 235 3.65 19.85 2.51
N ALA A 236 2.35 19.53 2.38
CA ALA A 236 1.30 20.55 2.26
C ALA A 236 0.83 21.17 3.60
N PHE A 237 1.35 20.70 4.74
CA PHE A 237 0.91 21.10 6.08
C PHE A 237 2.05 21.75 6.88
N PRO A 238 2.25 23.08 6.80
CA PRO A 238 3.38 23.75 7.43
C PRO A 238 3.38 23.68 8.96
N ASN A 239 2.20 23.54 9.57
CA ASN A 239 2.02 23.56 11.03
C ASN A 239 1.95 22.17 11.66
N ASN A 240 1.91 21.10 10.85
CA ASN A 240 1.72 19.74 11.32
C ASN A 240 2.91 18.85 10.92
N LYS A 241 3.28 17.93 11.80
CA LYS A 241 4.23 16.88 11.46
C LYS A 241 3.57 15.94 10.46
N GLN A 242 4.35 15.39 9.55
CA GLN A 242 3.87 14.46 8.53
C GLN A 242 4.64 13.15 8.61
N ILE A 243 3.95 12.05 8.31
CA ILE A 243 4.58 10.77 8.01
C ILE A 243 4.10 10.26 6.66
N VAL A 244 5.00 9.60 5.93
CA VAL A 244 4.66 8.99 4.63
C VAL A 244 4.36 7.51 4.82
N GLU A 245 3.22 7.05 4.33
CA GLU A 245 2.80 5.65 4.38
C GLU A 245 3.27 4.89 3.13
N PHE A 246 3.90 3.74 3.35
CA PHE A 246 4.46 2.87 2.32
C PHE A 246 3.84 1.47 2.39
N ASP A 247 3.56 0.91 1.21
CA ASP A 247 3.11 -0.46 1.06
C ASP A 247 4.28 -1.44 0.88
N CYS A 248 4.91 -1.83 1.98
CA CYS A 248 5.87 -2.96 1.98
C CYS A 248 5.16 -4.32 2.05
N SER A 249 3.81 -4.32 2.04
CA SER A 249 2.99 -5.53 2.08
C SER A 249 2.60 -6.05 0.69
N SER A 250 2.96 -5.29 -0.35
CA SER A 250 2.70 -5.59 -1.76
C SER A 250 1.22 -5.87 -2.04
N GLU A 251 0.31 -5.01 -1.59
CA GLU A 251 -1.13 -5.21 -1.72
C GLU A 251 -1.55 -5.43 -3.17
N PHE A 252 -1.01 -4.64 -4.09
CA PHE A 252 -1.27 -4.71 -5.54
C PHE A 252 -0.09 -5.24 -6.35
N THR A 253 1.05 -5.52 -5.71
CA THR A 253 2.30 -5.92 -6.35
C THR A 253 2.72 -7.34 -6.00
N GLY A 254 1.75 -8.22 -5.68
CA GLY A 254 1.99 -9.66 -5.56
C GLY A 254 1.96 -10.26 -4.15
N LYS A 255 1.42 -9.52 -3.16
CA LYS A 255 1.18 -9.97 -1.77
C LYS A 255 2.40 -10.61 -1.09
N ASN A 256 3.60 -10.13 -1.39
CA ASN A 256 4.84 -10.73 -0.91
C ASN A 256 4.98 -12.23 -1.18
N ARG A 257 4.23 -12.80 -2.15
CA ARG A 257 4.37 -14.19 -2.60
C ARG A 257 5.14 -14.30 -3.91
N ILE A 258 5.25 -13.19 -4.62
CA ILE A 258 6.18 -12.99 -5.73
C ILE A 258 7.04 -11.76 -5.43
N PRO A 259 8.27 -11.71 -5.97
CA PRO A 259 9.17 -10.59 -5.70
C PRO A 259 8.65 -9.28 -6.27
N PHE A 260 8.60 -8.26 -5.42
CA PHE A 260 8.53 -6.84 -5.79
C PHE A 260 9.60 -6.14 -4.95
N ALA A 261 10.85 -6.47 -5.23
CA ALA A 261 12.02 -5.99 -4.53
C ALA A 261 12.52 -4.74 -5.28
N SER A 262 12.32 -3.55 -4.70
CA SER A 262 12.65 -2.29 -5.38
C SER A 262 13.21 -1.25 -4.42
N ALA A 263 14.53 -1.23 -4.26
CA ALA A 263 15.17 -0.10 -3.60
C ALA A 263 14.92 1.21 -4.37
N GLN A 264 14.81 1.16 -5.70
CA GLN A 264 14.66 2.30 -6.58
C GLN A 264 13.33 3.03 -6.36
N TYR A 265 12.22 2.30 -6.40
CA TYR A 265 10.88 2.86 -6.17
C TYR A 265 10.77 3.45 -4.78
N PHE A 266 11.17 2.69 -3.75
CA PHE A 266 11.06 3.13 -2.36
C PHE A 266 11.99 4.33 -2.09
N ALA A 267 13.21 4.34 -2.65
CA ALA A 267 14.11 5.48 -2.56
C ALA A 267 13.55 6.72 -3.26
N TYR A 268 13.03 6.58 -4.47
CA TYR A 268 12.39 7.68 -5.21
C TYR A 268 11.26 8.32 -4.39
N ARG A 269 10.37 7.50 -3.83
CA ARG A 269 9.25 7.95 -2.99
C ARG A 269 9.71 8.57 -1.68
N TRP A 270 10.69 7.96 -1.03
CA TRP A 270 11.12 8.40 0.30
C TRP A 270 11.99 9.66 0.25
N LYS A 271 12.90 9.77 -0.72
CA LYS A 271 13.67 11.01 -0.96
C LYS A 271 12.76 12.21 -1.26
N TYR A 272 11.66 12.00 -1.98
CA TYR A 272 10.64 13.06 -2.15
C TYR A 272 10.06 13.51 -0.80
N GLY A 273 9.67 12.57 0.07
CA GLY A 273 9.19 12.90 1.42
C GLY A 273 10.24 13.65 2.26
N LEU A 274 11.48 13.16 2.26
CA LEU A 274 12.60 13.75 2.99
C LEU A 274 12.99 15.15 2.51
N SER A 275 12.55 15.57 1.32
CA SER A 275 12.76 16.94 0.85
C SER A 275 11.93 18.00 1.60
N PHE A 276 11.00 17.57 2.46
CA PHE A 276 10.10 18.44 3.20
C PHE A 276 10.40 18.44 4.71
N PRO A 277 10.71 19.60 5.34
CA PRO A 277 11.04 19.67 6.77
C PRO A 277 9.89 19.26 7.71
N GLN A 278 8.66 19.21 7.21
CA GLN A 278 7.47 18.76 7.93
C GLN A 278 7.38 17.23 8.00
N VAL A 279 8.03 16.50 7.10
CA VAL A 279 8.02 15.04 7.07
C VAL A 279 8.98 14.52 8.14
N ARG A 280 8.43 14.07 9.27
CA ARG A 280 9.19 13.63 10.44
C ARG A 280 9.27 12.10 10.55
N GLY A 281 8.89 11.36 9.51
CA GLY A 281 8.87 9.91 9.60
C GLY A 281 8.13 9.17 8.49
N TYR A 282 8.04 7.85 8.66
CA TYR A 282 7.30 6.97 7.77
C TYR A 282 6.54 5.90 8.57
N ILE A 283 5.57 5.29 7.90
CA ILE A 283 4.91 4.06 8.34
C ILE A 283 4.94 3.03 7.21
N ALA A 284 5.41 1.81 7.52
CA ALA A 284 5.55 0.73 6.56
C ALA A 284 4.59 -0.43 6.90
N ARG A 285 3.71 -0.78 5.95
CA ARG A 285 2.83 -1.95 6.02
C ARG A 285 3.67 -3.21 5.86
N LEU A 286 3.76 -4.06 6.88
CA LEU A 286 4.66 -5.23 6.84
C LEU A 286 4.01 -6.50 6.31
N ASP A 287 2.69 -6.63 6.50
CA ASP A 287 1.94 -7.78 6.02
C ASP A 287 0.61 -7.33 5.43
N HIS A 288 0.01 -8.16 4.59
CA HIS A 288 -1.36 -7.94 4.14
C HIS A 288 -2.07 -9.27 4.01
N ASN A 289 -3.23 -9.40 4.67
CA ASN A 289 -3.91 -10.69 4.82
C ASN A 289 -3.01 -11.80 5.38
N GLY A 290 -1.95 -11.44 6.10
CA GLY A 290 -1.05 -12.38 6.77
C GLY A 290 0.04 -12.94 5.87
N PHE A 291 0.23 -12.36 4.67
CA PHE A 291 1.40 -12.58 3.84
C PHE A 291 2.53 -11.66 4.30
N ASP A 292 3.58 -12.27 4.82
CA ASP A 292 4.75 -11.61 5.39
C ASP A 292 5.58 -10.89 4.33
N GLY A 293 6.00 -9.65 4.61
CA GLY A 293 6.99 -8.92 3.82
C GLY A 293 8.37 -8.87 4.46
N PHE A 294 8.48 -9.13 5.77
CA PHE A 294 9.70 -8.92 6.54
C PHE A 294 10.74 -10.02 6.36
N PHE A 295 10.35 -11.30 6.37
CA PHE A 295 11.28 -12.42 6.19
C PHE A 295 11.38 -12.89 4.74
N THR A 296 11.05 -12.03 3.78
CA THR A 296 11.06 -12.33 2.34
C THR A 296 12.08 -11.46 1.59
N PRO A 297 12.38 -11.73 0.30
CA PRO A 297 13.19 -10.83 -0.51
C PRO A 297 12.61 -9.41 -0.65
N ASN A 298 11.30 -9.22 -0.44
CA ASN A 298 10.69 -7.89 -0.45
C ASN A 298 11.09 -7.04 0.76
N ASN A 299 11.80 -7.62 1.74
CA ASN A 299 12.38 -6.91 2.87
C ASN A 299 13.29 -5.75 2.44
N ILE A 300 13.91 -5.81 1.25
CA ILE A 300 14.72 -4.69 0.74
C ILE A 300 13.92 -3.37 0.72
N ASN A 301 12.61 -3.43 0.53
CA ASN A 301 11.74 -2.25 0.55
C ASN A 301 11.71 -1.59 1.93
N ILE A 302 11.63 -2.41 3.00
CA ILE A 302 11.67 -1.96 4.39
C ILE A 302 13.08 -1.46 4.74
N TYR A 303 14.09 -2.22 4.31
CA TYR A 303 15.50 -1.86 4.49
C TYR A 303 15.85 -0.53 3.83
N THR A 304 15.31 -0.25 2.64
CA THR A 304 15.50 1.01 1.92
C THR A 304 15.00 2.21 2.75
N LEU A 305 13.82 2.11 3.36
CA LEU A 305 13.28 3.17 4.22
C LEU A 305 14.18 3.42 5.44
N PHE A 306 14.65 2.34 6.08
CA PHE A 306 15.59 2.43 7.19
C PHE A 306 16.92 3.10 6.78
N ARG A 307 17.54 2.63 5.69
CA ARG A 307 18.85 3.12 5.24
C ARG A 307 18.82 4.60 4.90
N LEU A 308 17.80 5.04 4.17
CA LEU A 308 17.62 6.46 3.82
C LEU A 308 17.23 7.32 5.02
N SER A 309 16.71 6.73 6.10
CA SER A 309 16.48 7.43 7.36
C SER A 309 17.77 7.73 8.13
N ARG A 310 18.85 6.99 7.83
CA ARG A 310 20.19 7.21 8.39
C ARG A 310 21.06 8.07 7.48
N ASP A 311 20.97 7.85 6.17
CA ASP A 311 21.75 8.57 5.16
C ASP A 311 20.92 8.74 3.87
N GLN A 312 20.48 9.99 3.64
CA GLN A 312 19.58 10.33 2.53
C GLN A 312 20.30 10.34 1.16
N ASP A 313 21.64 10.38 1.16
CA ASP A 313 22.46 10.47 -0.04
C ASP A 313 22.74 9.10 -0.67
N LEU A 314 22.41 8.00 0.03
CA LEU A 314 22.62 6.64 -0.48
C LEU A 314 21.94 6.42 -1.85
N SER A 315 22.67 5.79 -2.77
CA SER A 315 22.11 5.30 -4.03
C SER A 315 21.36 3.99 -3.81
N SER A 316 20.40 3.71 -4.68
CA SER A 316 19.68 2.42 -4.66
C SER A 316 20.64 1.24 -4.86
N ASP A 317 21.69 1.39 -5.67
CA ASP A 317 22.69 0.34 -5.92
C ASP A 317 23.49 0.01 -4.66
N GLN A 318 23.84 1.03 -3.85
CA GLN A 318 24.50 0.80 -2.57
C GLN A 318 23.57 0.07 -1.60
N ILE A 319 22.28 0.45 -1.57
CA ILE A 319 21.27 -0.22 -0.74
C ILE A 319 21.09 -1.68 -1.16
N TRP A 320 21.02 -1.97 -2.47
CA TRP A 320 20.96 -3.33 -3.01
C TRP A 320 22.15 -4.17 -2.57
N LYS A 321 23.36 -3.63 -2.74
CA LYS A 321 24.59 -4.28 -2.34
C LYS A 321 24.58 -4.63 -0.85
N ASP A 322 24.40 -3.62 0.00
CA ASP A 322 24.48 -3.80 1.44
C ASP A 322 23.40 -4.75 1.97
N TRP A 323 22.18 -4.67 1.43
CA TRP A 323 21.08 -5.57 1.78
C TRP A 323 21.40 -7.02 1.39
N ALA A 324 21.85 -7.24 0.15
CA ALA A 324 22.12 -8.57 -0.36
C ALA A 324 23.32 -9.22 0.35
N GLU A 325 24.39 -8.48 0.59
CA GLU A 325 25.56 -8.94 1.35
C GLU A 325 25.17 -9.30 2.79
N THR A 326 24.34 -8.47 3.44
CA THR A 326 23.89 -8.72 4.82
C THR A 326 22.98 -9.93 4.92
N ARG A 327 22.06 -10.09 3.96
CA ARG A 327 21.01 -11.14 4.03
C ARG A 327 21.48 -12.49 3.48
N TYR A 328 22.22 -12.49 2.39
CA TYR A 328 22.57 -13.71 1.65
C TYR A 328 24.07 -14.01 1.64
N GLY A 329 24.91 -13.07 2.08
CA GLY A 329 26.37 -13.19 2.10
C GLY A 329 27.05 -12.57 0.87
N GLU A 330 28.30 -12.16 1.04
CA GLU A 330 29.08 -11.43 0.03
C GLU A 330 29.22 -12.17 -1.30
N GLN A 331 29.42 -13.50 -1.24
CA GLN A 331 29.61 -14.32 -2.45
C GLN A 331 28.33 -14.52 -3.27
N SER A 332 27.15 -14.44 -2.64
CA SER A 332 25.87 -14.65 -3.32
C SER A 332 25.21 -13.34 -3.75
N ALA A 333 25.62 -12.21 -3.15
CA ALA A 333 24.97 -10.91 -3.30
C ALA A 333 24.77 -10.49 -4.76
N GLU A 334 25.80 -10.59 -5.60
CA GLU A 334 25.71 -10.23 -7.01
C GLU A 334 24.64 -11.04 -7.77
N TYR A 335 24.56 -12.35 -7.52
CA TYR A 335 23.59 -13.22 -8.17
C TYR A 335 22.16 -12.93 -7.71
N VAL A 336 21.98 -12.68 -6.40
CA VAL A 336 20.68 -12.29 -5.83
C VAL A 336 20.21 -10.96 -6.40
N ILE A 337 21.10 -9.97 -6.47
CA ILE A 337 20.80 -8.66 -7.06
C ILE A 337 20.37 -8.86 -8.51
N ARG A 338 21.19 -9.53 -9.34
CA ARG A 338 20.84 -9.78 -10.76
C ARG A 338 19.53 -10.52 -10.94
N ALA A 339 19.19 -11.43 -10.03
CA ALA A 339 17.94 -12.17 -10.10
C ALA A 339 16.72 -11.32 -9.70
N LEU A 340 16.85 -10.38 -8.75
CA LEU A 340 15.74 -9.62 -8.17
C LEU A 340 15.60 -8.17 -8.66
N TYR A 341 16.66 -7.56 -9.18
CA TYR A 341 16.75 -6.13 -9.48
C TYR A 341 15.61 -5.66 -10.39
N ASP A 342 15.30 -6.46 -11.42
CA ASP A 342 14.26 -6.14 -12.39
C ASP A 342 12.83 -6.48 -11.93
N SER A 343 12.66 -7.02 -10.71
CA SER A 343 11.35 -7.46 -10.21
C SER A 343 10.32 -6.32 -10.15
N GLU A 344 10.73 -5.08 -9.93
CA GLU A 344 9.83 -3.92 -10.02
C GLU A 344 9.20 -3.80 -11.42
N LEU A 345 10.05 -3.85 -12.45
CA LEU A 345 9.65 -3.67 -13.84
C LEU A 345 8.85 -4.88 -14.33
N ILE A 346 9.26 -6.08 -13.94
CA ILE A 346 8.54 -7.33 -14.21
C ILE A 346 7.11 -7.25 -13.65
N ILE A 347 6.95 -6.89 -12.38
CA ILE A 347 5.64 -6.79 -11.74
C ILE A 347 4.77 -5.73 -12.39
N LYS A 348 5.37 -4.57 -12.70
CA LYS A 348 4.71 -3.49 -13.44
C LYS A 348 4.16 -3.96 -14.78
N LYS A 349 4.98 -4.64 -15.59
CA LYS A 349 4.57 -5.22 -16.88
C LYS A 349 3.59 -6.39 -16.75
N THR A 350 3.65 -7.12 -15.64
CA THR A 350 2.78 -8.29 -15.42
C THR A 350 1.37 -7.90 -14.96
N LEU A 351 1.26 -7.07 -13.91
CA LEU A 351 0.01 -6.82 -13.19
C LEU A 351 -0.75 -5.56 -13.61
N PHE A 352 -0.10 -4.67 -14.37
CA PHE A 352 -0.69 -3.42 -14.87
C PHE A 352 -0.70 -3.45 -16.39
N HIS A 353 -1.50 -2.60 -17.03
CA HIS A 353 -1.70 -2.61 -18.48
C HIS A 353 -1.36 -1.25 -19.04
N LEU A 354 -0.16 -1.12 -19.62
CA LEU A 354 0.32 0.16 -20.17
C LEU A 354 0.20 1.33 -19.17
N GLU A 355 0.71 1.12 -17.95
CA GLU A 355 0.62 2.03 -16.80
C GLU A 355 -0.76 2.15 -16.11
N PHE A 356 -1.80 1.42 -16.57
CA PHE A 356 -3.13 1.44 -15.95
C PHE A 356 -3.38 0.32 -14.93
N TRP A 357 -4.17 0.68 -13.91
CA TRP A 357 -4.58 -0.19 -12.83
C TRP A 357 -5.92 -0.85 -13.13
N ILE A 358 -5.87 -2.14 -13.48
CA ILE A 358 -7.07 -3.00 -13.49
C ILE A 358 -6.98 -4.17 -12.49
N THR A 359 -5.80 -4.44 -11.92
CA THR A 359 -5.57 -5.49 -10.92
C THR A 359 -6.38 -5.31 -9.62
N ASN A 360 -6.95 -6.39 -9.10
CA ASN A 360 -7.75 -6.33 -7.89
C ASN A 360 -6.96 -6.84 -6.68
N LYS A 361 -6.15 -5.98 -6.04
CA LYS A 361 -5.35 -6.36 -4.85
C LYS A 361 -4.51 -7.62 -5.11
N SER A 362 -3.83 -7.66 -6.26
CA SER A 362 -3.06 -8.82 -6.76
C SER A 362 -3.87 -10.06 -7.15
N LEU A 363 -5.21 -10.00 -7.12
CA LEU A 363 -6.09 -10.99 -7.75
C LEU A 363 -6.29 -10.64 -9.22
N LEU A 364 -6.58 -11.66 -10.02
CA LEU A 364 -7.09 -11.44 -11.37
C LEU A 364 -8.45 -10.75 -11.27
N PRO A 365 -8.64 -9.64 -12.02
CA PRO A 365 -9.88 -8.92 -11.99
C PRO A 365 -10.92 -9.59 -12.88
N LYS A 366 -12.14 -9.58 -12.36
CA LYS A 366 -13.37 -9.83 -13.10
C LYS A 366 -13.54 -8.81 -14.24
N TYR A 367 -14.25 -9.18 -15.31
CA TYR A 367 -14.42 -8.30 -16.48
C TYR A 367 -15.03 -6.96 -16.06
N SER A 368 -16.19 -7.01 -15.39
CA SER A 368 -16.91 -5.82 -14.91
C SER A 368 -16.06 -4.93 -13.98
N TYR A 369 -15.23 -5.54 -13.14
CA TYR A 369 -14.30 -4.81 -12.28
C TYR A 369 -13.21 -4.12 -13.10
N ALA A 370 -12.49 -4.87 -13.95
CA ALA A 370 -11.39 -4.35 -14.76
C ALA A 370 -11.85 -3.22 -15.68
N ASP A 371 -12.95 -3.43 -16.39
CA ASP A 371 -13.51 -2.48 -17.36
C ASP A 371 -13.86 -1.15 -16.70
N GLY A 372 -14.57 -1.17 -15.57
CA GLY A 372 -14.86 0.05 -14.81
C GLY A 372 -13.64 0.70 -14.15
N HIS A 373 -12.56 -0.06 -13.91
CA HIS A 373 -11.34 0.45 -13.27
C HIS A 373 -10.41 1.19 -14.25
N ILE A 374 -10.53 0.95 -15.56
CA ILE A 374 -9.83 1.74 -16.59
C ILE A 374 -10.11 3.24 -16.39
N SER A 375 -11.38 3.61 -16.24
CA SER A 375 -11.78 5.00 -16.02
C SER A 375 -11.79 5.44 -14.56
N SER A 376 -12.31 4.63 -13.63
CA SER A 376 -12.43 5.08 -12.23
C SER A 376 -11.08 5.23 -11.51
N ARG A 377 -10.04 4.52 -11.97
CA ARG A 377 -8.66 4.58 -11.43
C ARG A 377 -7.67 5.23 -12.40
N THR A 378 -8.15 5.95 -13.40
CA THR A 378 -7.33 6.55 -14.45
C THR A 378 -6.15 7.37 -13.92
N MET A 379 -5.03 7.30 -14.63
CA MET A 379 -3.87 8.18 -14.41
C MET A 379 -4.18 9.63 -14.74
N ALA A 380 -5.15 9.88 -15.63
CA ALA A 380 -5.47 11.20 -16.16
C ALA A 380 -5.95 12.16 -15.06
N LYS A 381 -6.72 11.68 -14.08
CA LYS A 381 -7.22 12.53 -12.98
C LYS A 381 -6.11 12.99 -12.02
N TRP A 382 -4.98 12.29 -12.01
CA TRP A 382 -3.80 12.62 -11.19
C TRP A 382 -2.71 13.34 -11.98
N ASN A 383 -2.82 13.36 -13.32
CA ASN A 383 -1.92 14.08 -14.21
C ASN A 383 -2.74 14.79 -15.30
N PRO A 384 -3.60 15.76 -14.95
CA PRO A 384 -4.49 16.41 -15.91
C PRO A 384 -3.73 17.12 -17.04
N ASP A 385 -2.49 17.55 -16.77
CA ASP A 385 -1.63 18.25 -17.73
C ASP A 385 -0.91 17.31 -18.72
N LYS A 386 -1.17 15.99 -18.67
CA LYS A 386 -0.56 14.99 -19.56
C LYS A 386 -1.66 14.31 -20.41
N PRO A 387 -1.99 14.86 -21.60
CA PRO A 387 -3.05 14.35 -22.48
C PRO A 387 -2.94 12.86 -22.79
N ARG A 388 -1.70 12.34 -22.90
CA ARG A 388 -1.41 10.92 -23.15
C ARG A 388 -2.17 9.94 -22.25
N TYR A 389 -2.49 10.33 -21.02
CA TYR A 389 -3.21 9.46 -20.11
C TYR A 389 -4.69 9.36 -20.42
N ARG A 390 -5.32 10.45 -20.88
CA ARG A 390 -6.71 10.37 -21.39
C ARG A 390 -6.76 9.62 -22.71
N GLU A 391 -5.79 9.86 -23.59
CA GLU A 391 -5.68 9.13 -24.86
C GLU A 391 -5.53 7.63 -24.61
N MET A 392 -4.66 7.22 -23.69
CA MET A 392 -4.50 5.82 -23.32
C MET A 392 -5.75 5.25 -22.62
N GLU A 393 -6.42 6.02 -21.75
CA GLU A 393 -7.69 5.59 -21.15
C GLU A 393 -8.74 5.26 -22.22
N GLU A 394 -8.90 6.14 -23.22
CA GLU A 394 -9.80 5.93 -24.35
C GLU A 394 -9.43 4.67 -25.13
N LEU A 395 -8.13 4.51 -25.45
CA LEU A 395 -7.61 3.34 -26.15
C LEU A 395 -7.74 2.03 -25.35
N LEU A 396 -7.78 2.07 -24.02
CA LEU A 396 -8.03 0.88 -23.21
C LEU A 396 -9.54 0.59 -23.07
N ASN A 397 -10.38 1.62 -23.10
CA ASN A 397 -11.83 1.48 -23.12
C ASN A 397 -12.33 0.95 -24.46
N HIS A 398 -11.75 1.42 -25.57
CA HIS A 398 -12.07 1.07 -26.94
C HIS A 398 -10.80 0.64 -27.70
N PRO A 399 -10.24 -0.54 -27.38
CA PRO A 399 -8.97 -0.97 -27.94
C PRO A 399 -9.09 -1.33 -29.42
N ASP A 400 -8.05 -0.99 -30.17
CA ASP A 400 -7.80 -1.50 -31.52
C ASP A 400 -6.76 -2.62 -31.51
N VAL A 401 -6.52 -3.19 -32.69
CA VAL A 401 -5.57 -4.31 -32.86
C VAL A 401 -4.15 -3.93 -32.45
N GLU A 402 -3.74 -2.67 -32.64
CA GLU A 402 -2.40 -2.22 -32.28
C GLU A 402 -2.22 -2.19 -30.75
N ILE A 403 -3.20 -1.67 -30.04
CA ILE A 403 -3.21 -1.62 -28.56
C ILE A 403 -3.27 -3.03 -27.99
N TYR A 404 -4.08 -3.90 -28.57
CA TYR A 404 -4.15 -5.30 -28.18
C TYR A 404 -2.79 -6.01 -28.26
N GLU A 405 -2.06 -5.84 -29.38
CA GLU A 405 -0.74 -6.46 -29.53
C GLU A 405 0.30 -5.82 -28.59
N LYS A 406 0.24 -4.51 -28.31
CA LYS A 406 1.11 -3.86 -27.32
C LYS A 406 0.90 -4.43 -25.91
N LEU A 407 -0.36 -4.69 -25.52
CA LEU A 407 -0.69 -5.28 -24.23
C LEU A 407 -0.12 -6.69 -24.08
N LEU A 408 -0.19 -7.50 -25.15
CA LEU A 408 0.39 -8.85 -25.15
C LEU A 408 1.92 -8.83 -25.13
N ALA A 409 2.54 -7.97 -25.94
CA ALA A 409 3.99 -7.79 -25.98
C ALA A 409 4.55 -7.38 -24.60
N GLU A 410 3.84 -6.50 -23.87
CA GLU A 410 4.21 -6.14 -22.49
C GLU A 410 4.28 -7.37 -21.56
N LYS A 411 3.36 -8.34 -21.71
CA LYS A 411 3.38 -9.56 -20.90
C LYS A 411 4.49 -10.52 -21.33
N ASP A 412 4.77 -10.60 -22.62
CA ASP A 412 5.86 -11.41 -23.15
C ASP A 412 7.24 -10.90 -22.71
N GLU A 413 7.43 -9.58 -22.69
CA GLU A 413 8.63 -8.96 -22.13
C GLU A 413 8.81 -9.34 -20.65
N ALA A 414 7.73 -9.27 -19.85
CA ALA A 414 7.80 -9.67 -18.44
C ALA A 414 8.22 -11.15 -18.28
N ILE A 415 7.66 -12.06 -19.08
CA ILE A 415 8.02 -13.49 -19.07
C ILE A 415 9.50 -13.68 -19.41
N ALA A 416 10.00 -13.03 -20.47
CA ALA A 416 11.39 -13.12 -20.88
C ALA A 416 12.37 -12.61 -19.80
N MET A 417 12.01 -11.50 -19.13
CA MET A 417 12.77 -10.96 -18.01
C MET A 417 12.82 -11.94 -16.82
N ILE A 418 11.70 -12.57 -16.47
CA ILE A 418 11.64 -13.57 -15.38
C ILE A 418 12.54 -14.78 -15.70
N LEU A 419 12.52 -15.26 -16.94
CA LEU A 419 13.39 -16.36 -17.36
C LEU A 419 14.87 -15.99 -17.24
N THR A 420 15.23 -14.73 -17.53
CA THR A 420 16.59 -14.22 -17.32
C THR A 420 16.96 -14.17 -15.83
N SER A 421 16.05 -13.68 -14.97
CA SER A 421 16.21 -13.70 -13.51
C SER A 421 16.46 -15.11 -12.97
N LEU A 422 15.73 -16.12 -13.48
CA LEU A 422 15.89 -17.53 -13.09
C LEU A 422 17.27 -18.09 -13.47
N ILE A 423 17.83 -17.67 -14.62
CA ILE A 423 19.20 -18.05 -15.02
C ILE A 423 20.22 -17.47 -14.02
N HIS A 424 20.07 -16.21 -13.62
CA HIS A 424 20.96 -15.60 -12.63
C HIS A 424 20.85 -16.26 -11.27
N LEU A 425 19.65 -16.66 -10.84
CA LEU A 425 19.45 -17.40 -9.61
C LEU A 425 20.15 -18.78 -9.65
N GLU A 426 20.03 -19.52 -10.75
CA GLU A 426 20.70 -20.82 -10.90
C GLU A 426 22.24 -20.68 -10.85
N GLN A 427 22.79 -19.62 -11.44
CA GLN A 427 24.22 -19.33 -11.35
C GLN A 427 24.69 -19.05 -9.91
N GLY A 428 23.82 -18.46 -9.09
CA GLY A 428 24.10 -18.16 -7.68
C GLY A 428 23.91 -19.34 -6.73
N LYS A 429 23.28 -20.43 -7.17
CA LYS A 429 22.95 -21.60 -6.34
C LYS A 429 24.13 -22.17 -5.53
N PRO A 430 25.37 -22.29 -6.05
CA PRO A 430 26.49 -22.80 -5.26
C PRO A 430 26.89 -21.92 -4.07
N TYR A 431 26.48 -20.65 -4.05
CA TYR A 431 26.85 -19.66 -3.04
C TYR A 431 25.73 -19.33 -2.05
N LEU A 432 24.52 -19.84 -2.29
CA LEU A 432 23.35 -19.63 -1.45
C LEU A 432 23.18 -20.77 -0.46
N SER A 433 22.61 -20.46 0.71
CA SER A 433 22.09 -21.50 1.59
C SER A 433 20.95 -22.26 0.87
N PRO A 434 20.72 -23.55 1.17
CA PRO A 434 19.60 -24.29 0.60
C PRO A 434 18.27 -23.56 0.81
N ASP A 435 18.02 -23.05 2.01
CA ASP A 435 16.76 -22.37 2.36
C ASP A 435 16.56 -21.09 1.54
N ASP A 436 17.60 -20.26 1.39
CA ASP A 436 17.53 -19.04 0.59
C ASP A 436 17.31 -19.34 -0.89
N TYR A 437 18.05 -20.32 -1.43
CA TYR A 437 17.89 -20.72 -2.82
C TYR A 437 16.47 -21.23 -3.09
N TYR A 438 15.93 -22.10 -2.23
CA TYR A 438 14.60 -22.65 -2.42
C TYR A 438 13.48 -21.63 -2.22
N ASP A 439 13.60 -20.68 -1.29
CA ASP A 439 12.65 -19.56 -1.14
C ASP A 439 12.66 -18.65 -2.38
N LEU A 440 13.85 -18.20 -2.83
CA LEU A 440 14.00 -17.39 -4.03
C LEU A 440 13.46 -18.11 -5.26
N ARG A 441 13.80 -19.40 -5.41
CA ARG A 441 13.38 -20.20 -6.56
C ARG A 441 11.87 -20.36 -6.60
N TRP A 442 11.26 -20.72 -5.46
CA TRP A 442 9.81 -20.85 -5.36
C TRP A 442 9.11 -19.54 -5.74
N ARG A 443 9.59 -18.39 -5.26
CA ARG A 443 9.01 -17.08 -5.56
C ARG A 443 9.12 -16.70 -7.03
N MET A 444 10.25 -16.99 -7.68
CA MET A 444 10.46 -16.70 -9.09
C MET A 444 9.66 -17.62 -10.00
N ASP A 445 9.60 -18.91 -9.70
CA ASP A 445 8.73 -19.86 -10.41
C ASP A 445 7.26 -19.44 -10.24
N ASN A 446 6.88 -18.97 -9.04
CA ASN A 446 5.56 -18.43 -8.78
C ASN A 446 5.29 -17.15 -9.61
N MET A 447 6.26 -16.25 -9.71
CA MET A 447 6.20 -15.04 -10.54
C MET A 447 6.03 -15.36 -12.02
N LEU A 448 6.77 -16.35 -12.54
CA LEU A 448 6.65 -16.81 -13.93
C LEU A 448 5.24 -17.32 -14.24
N ARG A 449 4.69 -18.19 -13.39
CA ARG A 449 3.32 -18.70 -13.56
C ARG A 449 2.31 -17.55 -13.53
N VAL A 450 2.47 -16.61 -12.61
CA VAL A 450 1.58 -15.44 -12.51
C VAL A 450 1.66 -14.61 -13.79
N ALA A 451 2.85 -14.39 -14.37
CA ALA A 451 2.99 -13.69 -15.65
C ALA A 451 2.27 -14.40 -16.80
N ILE A 452 2.36 -15.73 -16.87
CA ILE A 452 1.62 -16.54 -17.86
C ILE A 452 0.10 -16.39 -17.66
N VAL A 453 -0.37 -16.48 -16.41
CA VAL A 453 -1.78 -16.31 -16.06
C VAL A 453 -2.28 -14.90 -16.45
N TRP A 454 -1.49 -13.87 -16.22
CA TRP A 454 -1.84 -12.50 -16.62
C TRP A 454 -1.79 -12.28 -18.13
N LYS A 455 -0.92 -12.98 -18.86
CA LYS A 455 -0.95 -13.00 -20.32
C LYS A 455 -2.26 -13.60 -20.83
N LEU A 456 -2.66 -14.76 -20.32
CA LEU A 456 -3.93 -15.41 -20.67
C LEU A 456 -5.14 -14.52 -20.36
N HIS A 457 -5.13 -13.87 -19.18
CA HIS A 457 -6.18 -12.91 -18.84
C HIS A 457 -6.21 -11.71 -19.78
N THR A 458 -5.04 -11.15 -20.13
CA THR A 458 -4.93 -10.00 -21.04
C THR A 458 -5.43 -10.38 -22.44
N GLU A 459 -5.05 -11.56 -22.93
CA GLU A 459 -5.51 -12.11 -24.22
C GLU A 459 -7.03 -12.29 -24.24
N ALA A 460 -7.61 -12.90 -23.20
CA ALA A 460 -9.05 -13.09 -23.13
C ALA A 460 -9.83 -11.77 -22.95
N PHE A 461 -9.42 -10.92 -22.00
CA PHE A 461 -10.12 -9.68 -21.66
C PHE A 461 -10.09 -8.67 -22.80
N PHE A 462 -8.90 -8.33 -23.32
CA PHE A 462 -8.81 -7.35 -24.39
C PHE A 462 -9.19 -7.95 -25.75
N GLY A 463 -8.98 -9.25 -25.98
CA GLY A 463 -9.47 -9.92 -27.18
C GLY A 463 -11.01 -9.90 -27.26
N TYR A 464 -11.71 -10.13 -26.15
CA TYR A 464 -13.16 -9.92 -26.06
C TYR A 464 -13.55 -8.47 -26.42
N LYS A 465 -12.84 -7.47 -25.87
CA LYS A 465 -13.12 -6.06 -26.17
C LYS A 465 -12.94 -5.75 -27.66
N ILE A 466 -11.89 -6.27 -28.32
CA ILE A 466 -11.67 -6.14 -29.76
C ILE A 466 -12.84 -6.71 -30.57
N LEU A 467 -13.32 -7.90 -30.19
CA LEU A 467 -14.48 -8.53 -30.84
C LEU A 467 -15.75 -7.69 -30.64
N LYS A 468 -15.96 -7.18 -29.42
CA LYS A 468 -17.10 -6.32 -29.07
C LYS A 468 -17.14 -5.01 -29.85
N GLU A 469 -15.99 -4.41 -30.13
CA GLU A 469 -15.87 -3.22 -30.98
C GLU A 469 -16.10 -3.53 -32.49
N GLY A 470 -16.25 -4.80 -32.86
CA GLY A 470 -16.53 -5.24 -34.23
C GLY A 470 -15.28 -5.33 -35.12
N HIS A 471 -14.08 -5.33 -34.54
CA HIS A 471 -12.85 -5.53 -35.30
C HIS A 471 -12.73 -6.98 -35.80
N VAL A 472 -12.39 -7.15 -37.08
CA VAL A 472 -12.20 -8.46 -37.70
C VAL A 472 -10.72 -8.85 -37.65
N VAL A 473 -10.36 -9.73 -36.71
CA VAL A 473 -9.02 -10.29 -36.58
C VAL A 473 -9.09 -11.81 -36.83
N PRO A 474 -8.40 -12.35 -37.85
CA PRO A 474 -8.46 -13.77 -38.16
C PRO A 474 -8.09 -14.66 -36.96
N GLY A 475 -8.98 -15.57 -36.59
CA GLY A 475 -8.78 -16.54 -35.52
C GLY A 475 -8.84 -15.97 -34.10
N LEU A 476 -9.29 -14.72 -33.91
CA LEU A 476 -9.30 -14.08 -32.59
C LEU A 476 -10.31 -14.73 -31.64
N THR A 477 -11.49 -15.11 -32.11
CA THR A 477 -12.49 -15.82 -31.29
C THR A 477 -11.90 -17.08 -30.67
N GLU A 478 -11.28 -17.94 -31.48
CA GLU A 478 -10.65 -19.17 -31.02
C GLU A 478 -9.44 -18.90 -30.12
N ARG A 479 -8.73 -17.78 -30.32
CA ARG A 479 -7.65 -17.36 -29.41
C ARG A 479 -8.19 -16.98 -28.03
N VAL A 480 -9.27 -16.19 -27.98
CA VAL A 480 -9.91 -15.77 -26.73
C VAL A 480 -10.44 -16.98 -25.97
N GLU A 481 -11.17 -17.88 -26.64
CA GLU A 481 -11.67 -19.12 -26.04
C GLU A 481 -10.53 -19.99 -25.47
N ARG A 482 -9.44 -20.17 -26.23
CA ARG A 482 -8.27 -20.90 -25.74
C ARG A 482 -7.60 -20.22 -24.55
N ALA A 483 -7.57 -18.89 -24.50
CA ALA A 483 -6.99 -18.16 -23.38
C ALA A 483 -7.83 -18.35 -22.11
N ILE A 484 -9.16 -18.33 -22.24
CA ILE A 484 -10.11 -18.64 -21.16
C ILE A 484 -9.91 -20.08 -20.67
N ASP A 485 -9.83 -21.07 -21.56
CA ASP A 485 -9.55 -22.46 -21.20
C ASP A 485 -8.17 -22.59 -20.53
N GLY A 486 -7.18 -21.84 -21.00
CA GLY A 486 -5.86 -21.74 -20.38
C GLY A 486 -5.92 -21.27 -18.92
N LEU A 487 -6.80 -20.31 -18.59
CA LEU A 487 -7.01 -19.88 -17.20
C LEU A 487 -7.56 -21.03 -16.34
N VAL A 488 -8.47 -21.85 -16.88
CA VAL A 488 -9.01 -23.02 -16.18
C VAL A 488 -7.91 -24.06 -15.94
N LEU A 489 -7.08 -24.35 -16.94
CA LEU A 489 -5.95 -25.27 -16.80
C LEU A 489 -4.94 -24.77 -15.76
N GLN A 490 -4.63 -23.47 -15.75
CA GLN A 490 -3.77 -22.88 -14.71
C GLN A 490 -4.41 -22.93 -13.32
N ALA A 491 -5.75 -22.87 -13.23
CA ALA A 491 -6.45 -23.06 -11.97
C ALA A 491 -6.33 -24.49 -11.43
N GLU A 492 -6.36 -25.51 -12.29
CA GLU A 492 -6.12 -26.89 -11.89
C GLU A 492 -4.69 -27.08 -11.35
N VAL A 493 -3.70 -26.47 -12.03
CA VAL A 493 -2.31 -26.45 -11.55
C VAL A 493 -2.22 -25.79 -10.18
N ALA A 494 -2.81 -24.61 -10.00
CA ALA A 494 -2.83 -23.91 -8.71
C ALA A 494 -3.51 -24.74 -7.60
N LYS A 495 -4.63 -25.39 -7.90
CA LYS A 495 -5.37 -26.26 -6.97
C LYS A 495 -4.57 -27.47 -6.53
N SER A 496 -3.75 -28.04 -7.41
CA SER A 496 -2.90 -29.19 -7.11
C SER A 496 -1.66 -28.85 -6.27
N ASN A 497 -1.29 -27.56 -6.19
CA ASN A 497 -0.16 -27.10 -5.39
C ASN A 497 -0.65 -26.51 -4.06
N PRO A 498 -0.41 -27.15 -2.89
CA PRO A 498 -0.92 -26.70 -1.60
C PRO A 498 -0.32 -25.36 -1.11
N VAL A 499 0.84 -24.96 -1.65
CA VAL A 499 1.46 -23.66 -1.34
C VAL A 499 0.81 -22.54 -2.16
N ILE A 500 0.22 -22.86 -3.32
CA ILE A 500 -0.52 -21.92 -4.17
C ILE A 500 -2.00 -21.94 -3.81
N GLY A 501 -2.68 -23.05 -4.09
CA GLY A 501 -4.10 -23.25 -3.84
C GLY A 501 -4.94 -22.08 -4.33
N ASP A 502 -5.75 -21.54 -3.42
CA ASP A 502 -6.61 -20.38 -3.67
C ASP A 502 -5.99 -19.03 -3.29
N LEU A 503 -4.71 -19.00 -2.92
CA LEU A 503 -4.07 -17.79 -2.40
C LEU A 503 -3.59 -16.88 -3.56
N PRO A 504 -3.74 -15.54 -3.43
CA PRO A 504 -3.25 -14.58 -4.42
C PRO A 504 -1.71 -14.49 -4.42
N PRO A 505 -1.07 -14.08 -5.52
CA PRO A 505 -1.64 -13.90 -6.86
C PRO A 505 -1.86 -15.23 -7.59
N GLY A 506 -2.82 -15.27 -8.50
CA GLY A 506 -3.11 -16.44 -9.34
C GLY A 506 -3.59 -17.65 -8.55
N GLY A 507 -4.60 -17.46 -7.68
CA GLY A 507 -5.26 -18.53 -6.95
C GLY A 507 -6.34 -19.23 -7.79
N ALA A 508 -6.53 -20.53 -7.58
CA ALA A 508 -7.40 -21.39 -8.39
C ALA A 508 -8.85 -20.88 -8.47
N GLY A 509 -9.51 -20.68 -7.33
CA GLY A 509 -10.90 -20.23 -7.29
C GLY A 509 -11.13 -18.83 -7.86
N ASN A 510 -10.12 -17.96 -7.84
CA ASN A 510 -10.20 -16.64 -8.49
C ASN A 510 -10.11 -16.78 -10.02
N MET A 511 -9.20 -17.61 -10.53
CA MET A 511 -9.07 -17.87 -11.98
C MET A 511 -10.34 -18.48 -12.57
N VAL A 512 -10.92 -19.50 -11.92
CA VAL A 512 -12.17 -20.14 -12.39
C VAL A 512 -13.29 -19.12 -12.53
N LYS A 513 -13.52 -18.30 -11.50
CA LYS A 513 -14.58 -17.27 -11.51
C LYS A 513 -14.38 -16.20 -12.58
N VAL A 514 -13.13 -15.89 -12.93
CA VAL A 514 -12.81 -14.92 -13.99
C VAL A 514 -13.01 -15.56 -15.36
N ALA A 515 -12.60 -16.82 -15.54
CA ALA A 515 -12.82 -17.56 -16.77
C ALA A 515 -14.33 -17.74 -17.05
N GLU A 516 -15.12 -18.10 -16.03
CA GLU A 516 -16.59 -18.20 -16.12
C GLU A 516 -17.22 -16.88 -16.61
N GLU A 517 -16.90 -15.75 -15.98
CA GLU A 517 -17.45 -14.45 -16.40
C GLU A 517 -17.04 -14.07 -17.83
N LEU A 518 -15.80 -14.37 -18.24
CA LEU A 518 -15.34 -14.11 -19.60
C LEU A 518 -16.03 -15.03 -20.63
N ARG A 519 -16.37 -16.28 -20.28
CA ARG A 519 -17.21 -17.13 -21.13
C ARG A 519 -18.60 -16.54 -21.29
N ASP A 520 -19.22 -16.12 -20.19
CA ASP A 520 -20.54 -15.48 -20.22
C ASP A 520 -20.53 -14.22 -21.10
N GLN A 521 -19.43 -13.44 -21.06
CA GLN A 521 -19.25 -12.29 -21.96
C GLN A 521 -19.16 -12.72 -23.43
N MET A 522 -18.37 -13.75 -23.74
CA MET A 522 -18.20 -14.27 -25.10
C MET A 522 -19.49 -14.87 -25.67
N GLU A 523 -20.28 -15.58 -24.87
CA GLU A 523 -21.57 -16.14 -25.28
C GLU A 523 -22.64 -15.06 -25.55
N ALA A 524 -22.44 -13.85 -25.03
CA ALA A 524 -23.33 -12.72 -25.22
C ALA A 524 -22.99 -11.84 -26.45
N LEU A 525 -21.86 -12.08 -27.12
CA LEU A 525 -21.50 -11.47 -28.41
C LEU A 525 -22.24 -12.17 -29.55
#